data_AF-A0A9P5YIA5-F1
#
_entry.id   AF-A0A9P5YIA5-F1
#
_cell.length_a   1.000
_cell.length_b   1.000
_cell.length_c   1.000
_cell.angle_alpha   90.00
_cell.angle_beta   90.00
_cell.angle_gamma   90.00
#
_symmetry.space_group_name_H-M   'P 1'
#
loop_
_entity.id
_entity.type
_entity.pdbx_description
1 polymer ?
#
loop_
_entity_poly.entity_id
_entity_poly.type
_entity_poly.pdbx_seq_one_letter_code
_entity_poly.pdbx_strand_id
1 'polypeptide(L)'
;YIRPNLMRAIYSVDRSLCLGGHHYTTSTMKDTLCGLVHSFVAPDFLTNGEQTESRYLLRQMVTFYFLGLVQNKRDDEVQPATNSRVNTMDAVEDLFAVCTLAIFSNVLNPLSYQHPKYQKGVDLTDEQIQEMVTFDRNAMTFQERAACAYSRGLAYKILDWFASLYEFVPRNDEMARD
;
A
#
# COMPACT_ATOMS: atom_id res chain seq x y z
N TYR A 1 3.55 15.16 14.79
CA TYR A 1 3.51 14.08 13.78
C TYR A 1 2.09 13.56 13.69
N ILE A 2 1.57 13.34 12.49
CA ILE A 2 0.18 12.90 12.28
C ILE A 2 0.21 11.45 11.81
N ARG A 3 -0.58 10.57 12.44
CA ARG A 3 -0.66 9.15 12.05
C ARG A 3 -1.41 8.97 10.71
N PRO A 4 -1.14 7.88 9.97
CA PRO A 4 -1.93 7.53 8.79
C PRO A 4 -3.42 7.36 9.13
N ASN A 5 -4.30 7.57 8.14
CA ASN A 5 -5.75 7.40 8.26
C ASN A 5 -6.44 8.26 9.36
N LEU A 6 -5.80 9.35 9.81
CA LEU A 6 -6.40 10.27 10.77
C LEU A 6 -7.16 11.40 10.07
N MET A 7 -8.48 11.45 10.26
CA MET A 7 -9.32 12.57 9.82
C MET A 7 -8.92 13.84 10.58
N ARG A 8 -8.73 14.95 9.85
CA ARG A 8 -8.33 16.23 10.44
C ARG A 8 -8.91 17.43 9.70
N ALA A 9 -9.12 18.50 10.46
CA ALA A 9 -9.36 19.84 9.93
C ALA A 9 -8.23 20.76 10.43
N ILE A 10 -7.78 21.68 9.57
CA ILE A 10 -6.74 22.65 9.90
C ILE A 10 -7.37 24.04 9.80
N TYR A 11 -7.20 24.85 10.83
CA TYR A 11 -7.66 26.23 10.88
C TYR A 11 -6.50 27.14 11.29
N SER A 12 -6.26 28.18 10.49
CA SER A 12 -5.24 29.20 10.77
C SER A 12 -5.93 30.48 11.25
N VAL A 13 -5.63 30.90 12.48
CA VAL A 13 -6.16 32.14 13.08
C VAL A 13 -5.48 33.38 12.47
N ASP A 14 -4.17 33.28 12.23
CA ASP A 14 -3.32 34.35 11.68
C ASP A 14 -2.66 33.94 10.36
N ARG A 15 -2.05 34.91 9.67
CA ARG A 15 -1.27 34.67 8.45
C ARG A 15 -0.06 33.79 8.76
N SER A 16 -0.17 32.51 8.47
CA SER A 16 0.86 31.50 8.71
C SER A 16 1.38 30.88 7.42
N LEU A 17 2.69 30.65 7.34
CA LEU A 17 3.31 29.78 6.34
C LEU A 17 3.74 28.48 7.03
N CYS A 18 3.29 27.33 6.53
CA CYS A 18 3.63 26.02 7.09
C CYS A 18 4.38 25.17 6.06
N LEU A 19 5.43 24.48 6.51
CA LEU A 19 6.14 23.46 5.73
C LEU A 19 5.80 22.08 6.29
N GLY A 20 5.48 21.13 5.42
CA GLY A 20 5.14 19.76 5.83
C GLY A 20 5.41 18.75 4.73
N GLY A 21 5.39 17.47 5.09
CA GLY A 21 5.59 16.36 4.17
C GLY A 21 4.91 15.09 4.65
N HIS A 22 4.82 14.11 3.75
CA HIS A 22 4.28 12.78 4.01
C HIS A 22 5.38 11.75 3.80
N HIS A 23 5.40 10.69 4.61
CA HIS A 23 6.32 9.56 4.46
C HIS A 23 5.61 8.29 4.93
N TYR A 24 6.02 7.15 4.38
CA TYR A 24 5.60 5.84 4.88
C TYR A 24 6.56 5.36 5.95
N THR A 25 6.03 4.63 6.93
CA THR A 25 6.82 3.98 7.96
C THR A 25 6.35 2.53 8.10
N THR A 26 7.31 1.60 8.14
CA THR A 26 7.06 0.17 8.21
C THR A 26 6.17 -0.22 9.40
N SER A 27 6.25 0.48 10.52
CA SER A 27 5.49 0.19 11.76
C SER A 27 4.07 0.77 11.80
N THR A 28 3.56 1.29 10.68
CA THR A 28 2.21 1.90 10.60
C THR A 28 1.52 1.53 9.28
N MET A 29 1.96 0.42 8.68
CA MET A 29 1.50 0.00 7.36
C MET A 29 0.08 -0.53 7.41
N LYS A 30 -0.37 -1.11 8.53
CA LYS A 30 -1.78 -1.48 8.72
C LYS A 30 -2.71 -0.26 8.69
N ASP A 31 -2.32 0.81 9.37
CA ASP A 31 -3.08 2.08 9.35
C ASP A 31 -3.04 2.71 7.95
N THR A 32 -1.88 2.64 7.29
CA THR A 32 -1.70 3.10 5.90
C THR A 32 -2.60 2.35 4.93
N LEU A 33 -2.69 1.01 5.06
CA LEU A 33 -3.58 0.19 4.24
C LEU A 33 -5.04 0.63 4.41
N CYS A 34 -5.51 0.77 5.66
CA CYS A 34 -6.87 1.26 5.92
C CYS A 34 -7.11 2.63 5.28
N GLY A 35 -6.17 3.56 5.44
CA GLY A 35 -6.24 4.90 4.85
C GLY A 35 -6.31 4.88 3.32
N LEU A 36 -5.49 4.06 2.67
CA LEU A 36 -5.47 3.93 1.21
C LEU A 36 -6.76 3.27 0.68
N VAL A 37 -7.27 2.24 1.35
CA VAL A 37 -8.54 1.60 0.98
C VAL A 37 -9.70 2.57 1.14
N HIS A 38 -9.80 3.28 2.27
CA HIS A 38 -10.82 4.31 2.46
C HIS A 38 -10.73 5.41 1.42
N SER A 39 -9.50 5.88 1.13
CA SER A 39 -9.24 6.91 0.13
C SER A 39 -9.66 6.47 -1.27
N PHE A 40 -9.45 5.20 -1.60
CA PHE A 40 -9.85 4.62 -2.88
C PHE A 40 -11.38 4.47 -3.00
N VAL A 41 -12.06 4.04 -1.94
CA VAL A 41 -13.52 3.83 -1.94
C VAL A 41 -14.30 5.15 -1.88
N ALA A 42 -13.78 6.15 -1.16
CA ALA A 42 -14.46 7.41 -0.91
C ALA A 42 -13.56 8.62 -1.29
N PRO A 43 -13.21 8.77 -2.59
CA PRO A 43 -12.24 9.75 -3.05
C PRO A 43 -12.69 11.20 -2.84
N ASP A 44 -14.00 11.46 -2.79
CA ASP A 44 -14.58 12.80 -2.71
C ASP A 44 -14.34 13.50 -1.35
N PHE A 45 -13.92 12.75 -0.33
CA PHE A 45 -13.61 13.30 1.00
C PHE A 45 -12.15 13.76 1.15
N LEU A 46 -11.32 13.55 0.11
CA LEU A 46 -9.90 13.88 0.15
C LEU A 46 -9.64 15.26 -0.45
N THR A 47 -9.09 16.15 0.36
CA THR A 47 -8.65 17.49 -0.08
C THR A 47 -7.22 17.51 -0.62
N ASN A 48 -6.43 16.49 -0.30
CA ASN A 48 -5.07 16.30 -0.81
C ASN A 48 -5.09 15.17 -1.83
N GLY A 49 -4.81 15.49 -3.09
CA GLY A 49 -4.79 14.52 -4.18
C GLY A 49 -3.77 13.40 -3.95
N GLU A 50 -4.08 12.22 -4.49
CA GLU A 50 -3.16 11.08 -4.48
C GLU A 50 -1.91 11.41 -5.32
N GLN A 51 -0.72 11.16 -4.75
CA GLN A 51 0.54 11.35 -5.46
C GLN A 51 0.98 10.04 -6.08
N THR A 52 1.10 9.98 -7.41
CA THR A 52 1.59 8.79 -8.15
C THR A 52 2.91 8.26 -7.59
N GLU A 53 3.81 9.15 -7.19
CA GLU A 53 5.11 8.82 -6.59
C GLU A 53 5.01 7.98 -5.32
N SER A 54 3.93 8.15 -4.54
CA SER A 54 3.72 7.37 -3.31
C SER A 54 3.56 5.88 -3.61
N ARG A 55 3.03 5.51 -4.78
CA ARG A 55 2.87 4.11 -5.19
C ARG A 55 4.20 3.48 -5.57
N TYR A 56 5.11 4.26 -6.14
CA TYR A 56 6.47 3.81 -6.40
C TYR A 56 7.17 3.45 -5.09
N LEU A 57 7.04 4.29 -4.06
CA LEU A 57 7.60 4.03 -2.73
C LEU A 57 7.06 2.74 -2.11
N LEU A 58 5.75 2.47 -2.20
CA LEU A 58 5.18 1.22 -1.70
C LEU A 58 5.79 -0.01 -2.38
N ARG A 59 6.06 0.06 -3.70
CA ARG A 59 6.73 -1.03 -4.43
C ARG A 59 8.18 -1.21 -3.97
N GLN A 60 8.88 -0.11 -3.71
CA GLN A 60 10.24 -0.16 -3.15
C GLN A 60 10.24 -0.77 -1.74
N MET A 61 9.25 -0.47 -0.90
CA MET A 61 9.11 -1.10 0.42
C MET A 61 8.96 -2.62 0.31
N VAL A 62 8.16 -3.11 -0.63
CA VAL A 62 8.02 -4.57 -0.87
C VAL A 62 9.35 -5.18 -1.29
N THR A 63 10.08 -4.53 -2.20
CA THR A 63 11.43 -4.97 -2.59
C THR A 63 12.38 -4.99 -1.40
N PHE A 64 12.35 -3.97 -0.55
CA PHE A 64 13.16 -3.90 0.67
C PHE A 64 12.87 -5.08 1.61
N TYR A 65 11.59 -5.39 1.87
CA TYR A 65 11.22 -6.57 2.66
C TYR A 65 11.68 -7.87 2.02
N PHE A 66 11.50 -8.03 0.72
CA PHE A 66 11.93 -9.24 0.01
C PHE A 66 13.45 -9.45 0.11
N LEU A 67 14.24 -8.40 -0.12
CA LEU A 67 15.70 -8.48 -0.02
C LEU A 67 16.16 -8.78 1.41
N GLY A 68 15.58 -8.12 2.41
CA GLY A 68 16.00 -8.23 3.80
C GLY A 68 15.49 -9.47 4.55
N LEU A 69 14.33 -10.01 4.16
CA LEU A 69 13.72 -11.19 4.80
C LEU A 69 14.00 -12.47 4.01
N VAL A 70 13.79 -12.45 2.70
CA VAL A 70 13.84 -13.66 1.86
C VAL A 70 15.24 -13.91 1.31
N GLN A 71 15.92 -12.87 0.79
CA GLN A 71 17.27 -13.03 0.23
C GLN A 71 18.38 -12.90 1.29
N ASN A 72 18.02 -12.55 2.53
CA ASN A 72 18.96 -12.24 3.61
C ASN A 72 20.07 -11.24 3.22
N LYS A 73 19.74 -10.31 2.31
CA LYS A 73 20.65 -9.23 1.88
C LYS A 73 20.52 -8.06 2.85
N ARG A 74 21.02 -8.25 4.06
CA ARG A 74 21.18 -7.16 5.03
C ARG A 74 22.57 -6.57 4.85
N ASP A 75 22.64 -5.25 4.88
CA ASP A 75 23.90 -4.55 4.90
C ASP A 75 24.36 -4.47 6.36
N ASP A 76 25.42 -5.20 6.71
CA ASP A 76 25.88 -5.32 8.10
C ASP A 76 26.43 -3.99 8.65
N GLU A 77 26.78 -3.03 7.78
CA GLU A 77 27.26 -1.69 8.16
C GLU A 77 26.14 -0.71 8.54
N VAL A 78 24.93 -0.90 8.02
CA VAL A 78 23.77 -0.07 8.36
C VAL A 78 23.01 -0.78 9.47
N GLN A 79 23.39 -0.55 10.74
CA GLN A 79 22.52 -0.92 11.86
C GLN A 79 21.14 -0.29 11.63
N PRO A 80 20.10 -1.08 11.28
CA PRO A 80 18.85 -0.47 10.91
C PRO A 80 18.10 -0.18 12.20
N ALA A 81 17.92 1.10 12.51
CA ALA A 81 16.88 1.54 13.44
C ALA A 81 15.48 1.05 13.00
N THR A 82 15.33 0.56 11.75
CA THR A 82 14.19 -0.22 11.29
C THR A 82 14.40 -1.69 11.65
N ASN A 83 13.91 -2.06 12.84
CA ASN A 83 13.71 -3.45 13.21
C ASN A 83 12.73 -4.11 12.23
N SER A 84 13.19 -4.53 11.06
CA SER A 84 12.53 -5.50 10.16
C SER A 84 12.52 -6.91 10.79
N ARG A 85 12.58 -6.98 12.12
CA ARG A 85 12.35 -8.18 12.90
C ARG A 85 10.85 -8.30 13.04
N VAL A 86 10.28 -9.23 12.28
CA VAL A 86 8.88 -9.64 12.39
C VAL A 86 8.77 -10.52 13.64
N ASN A 87 8.90 -9.91 14.82
CA ASN A 87 8.97 -10.60 16.11
C ASN A 87 7.81 -10.22 17.05
N THR A 88 6.94 -9.34 16.61
CA THR A 88 5.73 -8.93 17.31
C THR A 88 4.54 -9.09 16.38
N MET A 89 3.35 -9.32 16.94
CA MET A 89 2.13 -9.41 16.14
C MET A 89 1.89 -8.12 15.35
N ASP A 90 2.18 -6.95 15.94
CA ASP A 90 2.10 -5.67 15.24
C ASP A 90 2.98 -5.64 13.98
N ALA A 91 4.22 -6.13 14.08
CA ALA A 91 5.13 -6.20 12.94
C ALA A 91 4.66 -7.20 11.87
N VAL A 92 3.98 -8.29 12.26
CA VAL A 92 3.35 -9.25 11.34
C VAL A 92 2.21 -8.58 10.59
N GLU A 93 1.33 -7.87 11.29
CA GLU A 93 0.20 -7.15 10.69
C GLU A 93 0.69 -6.09 9.69
N ASP A 94 1.73 -5.34 10.06
CA ASP A 94 2.33 -4.35 9.17
C ASP A 94 2.99 -4.97 7.93
N LEU A 95 3.66 -6.12 8.08
CA LEU A 95 4.20 -6.88 6.95
C LEU A 95 3.07 -7.34 6.01
N PHE A 96 2.00 -7.89 6.58
CA PHE A 96 0.84 -8.34 5.82
C PHE A 96 0.13 -7.18 5.15
N ALA A 97 0.08 -6.01 5.77
CA ALA A 97 -0.46 -4.81 5.16
C ALA A 97 0.34 -4.39 3.92
N VAL A 98 1.67 -4.43 3.99
CA VAL A 98 2.55 -4.17 2.83
C VAL A 98 2.31 -5.18 1.71
N CYS A 99 2.23 -6.47 2.05
CA CYS A 99 1.97 -7.53 1.08
C CYS A 99 0.58 -7.37 0.44
N THR A 100 -0.43 -7.02 1.23
CA THR A 100 -1.80 -6.76 0.77
C THR A 100 -1.82 -5.60 -0.22
N LEU A 101 -1.19 -4.47 0.12
CA LEU A 101 -1.07 -3.32 -0.79
C LEU A 101 -0.36 -3.69 -2.09
N ALA A 102 0.66 -4.55 -2.05
CA ALA A 102 1.37 -5.01 -3.24
C ALA A 102 0.50 -5.91 -4.13
N ILE A 103 -0.19 -6.87 -3.52
CA ILE A 103 -1.06 -7.84 -4.21
C ILE A 103 -2.20 -7.11 -4.92
N PHE A 104 -2.85 -6.19 -4.19
CA PHE A 104 -3.97 -5.39 -4.68
C PHE A 104 -3.54 -4.07 -5.31
N SER A 105 -2.25 -3.84 -5.58
CA SER A 105 -1.75 -2.56 -6.13
C SER A 105 -2.40 -2.15 -7.46
N ASN A 106 -2.86 -3.11 -8.26
CA ASN A 106 -3.63 -2.85 -9.47
C ASN A 106 -5.11 -2.55 -9.16
N VAL A 107 -5.70 -3.27 -8.19
CA VAL A 107 -7.10 -3.06 -7.77
C VAL A 107 -7.27 -1.72 -7.05
N LEU A 108 -6.29 -1.29 -6.28
CA LEU A 108 -6.30 -0.01 -5.55
C LEU A 108 -5.79 1.16 -6.41
N ASN A 109 -5.75 1.00 -7.73
CA ASN A 109 -5.37 2.05 -8.66
C ASN A 109 -6.62 2.55 -9.42
N PRO A 110 -7.06 3.81 -9.24
CA PRO A 110 -8.16 4.39 -9.99
C PRO A 110 -7.97 4.34 -11.51
N LEU A 111 -6.72 4.37 -11.99
CA LEU A 111 -6.41 4.26 -13.42
C LEU A 111 -6.81 2.90 -14.01
N SER A 112 -6.98 1.86 -13.18
CA SER A 112 -7.50 0.56 -13.62
C SER A 112 -8.97 0.63 -14.05
N TYR A 113 -9.69 1.67 -13.60
CA TYR A 113 -11.12 1.85 -13.83
C TYR A 113 -11.45 3.08 -14.69
N GLN A 114 -10.43 3.74 -15.22
CA GLN A 114 -10.59 4.91 -16.08
C GLN A 114 -10.17 4.60 -17.50
N HIS A 115 -10.90 5.12 -18.48
CA HIS A 115 -10.46 5.09 -19.87
C HIS A 115 -9.21 5.98 -20.05
N PRO A 116 -8.23 5.65 -20.91
CA PRO A 116 -7.05 6.50 -21.16
C PRO A 116 -7.36 7.93 -21.60
N LYS A 117 -8.54 8.17 -22.19
CA LYS A 117 -9.01 9.49 -22.63
C LYS A 117 -9.96 10.16 -21.64
N TYR A 118 -10.10 9.62 -20.42
CA TYR A 118 -10.98 10.19 -19.40
C TYR A 118 -10.60 11.65 -19.10
N GLN A 119 -11.61 12.50 -19.01
CA GLN A 119 -11.49 13.90 -18.60
C GLN A 119 -12.57 14.19 -17.57
N LYS A 120 -12.18 14.85 -16.47
CA LYS A 120 -13.11 15.17 -15.39
C LYS A 120 -14.25 16.05 -15.91
N GLY A 121 -15.50 15.62 -15.71
CA GLY A 121 -16.70 16.34 -16.14
C GLY A 121 -17.12 16.08 -17.59
N VAL A 122 -16.47 15.15 -18.28
CA VAL A 122 -16.85 14.72 -19.63
C VAL A 122 -17.22 13.24 -19.59
N ASP A 123 -18.43 12.92 -20.06
CA ASP A 123 -18.88 11.53 -20.15
C ASP A 123 -18.14 10.78 -21.24
N LEU A 124 -17.88 9.49 -21.00
CA LEU A 124 -17.28 8.60 -21.99
C LEU A 124 -18.28 8.28 -23.09
N THR A 125 -17.80 8.12 -24.32
CA THR A 125 -18.64 7.63 -25.43
C THR A 125 -18.93 6.14 -25.28
N ASP A 126 -20.03 5.67 -25.86
CA ASP A 126 -20.38 4.23 -25.85
C ASP A 126 -19.25 3.35 -26.42
N GLU A 127 -18.56 3.82 -27.46
CA GLU A 127 -17.38 3.15 -28.02
C GLU A 127 -16.26 2.99 -26.99
N GLN A 128 -15.97 4.05 -26.21
CA GLN A 128 -14.93 4.01 -25.18
C GLN A 128 -15.30 3.07 -24.04
N ILE A 129 -16.58 3.06 -23.64
CA ILE A 129 -17.09 2.12 -22.64
C ILE A 129 -16.96 0.69 -23.16
N GLN A 130 -17.31 0.44 -24.43
CA GLN A 130 -17.19 -0.87 -25.04
C GLN A 130 -15.73 -1.33 -25.13
N GLU A 131 -14.79 -0.43 -25.43
CA GLU A 131 -13.36 -0.72 -25.42
C GLU A 131 -12.87 -1.14 -24.02
N MET A 132 -13.31 -0.44 -22.97
CA MET A 132 -12.97 -0.79 -21.58
C MET A 132 -13.47 -2.20 -21.22
N VAL A 133 -14.73 -2.51 -21.53
CA VAL A 133 -15.35 -3.79 -21.17
C VAL A 133 -14.78 -4.95 -21.99
N THR A 134 -14.58 -4.75 -23.29
CA THR A 134 -14.18 -5.83 -24.20
C THR A 134 -12.69 -6.15 -24.10
N PHE A 135 -11.85 -5.13 -23.91
CA PHE A 135 -10.39 -5.25 -24.02
C PHE A 135 -9.66 -4.95 -22.71
N ASP A 136 -10.36 -4.72 -21.59
CA ASP A 136 -9.77 -4.22 -20.34
C ASP A 136 -8.90 -2.95 -20.59
N ARG A 137 -9.37 -2.10 -21.51
CA ARG A 137 -8.63 -0.90 -21.94
C ARG A 137 -8.78 0.20 -20.90
N ASN A 138 -7.86 0.24 -19.95
CA ASN A 138 -7.82 1.27 -18.91
C ASN A 138 -6.58 2.17 -19.01
N ALA A 139 -6.55 3.22 -18.20
CA ALA A 139 -5.55 4.29 -18.20
C ALA A 139 -4.19 3.87 -17.63
N MET A 140 -4.08 2.68 -17.02
CA MET A 140 -2.77 2.19 -16.57
C MET A 140 -1.87 1.85 -17.75
N THR A 141 -0.64 2.36 -17.70
CA THR A 141 0.39 2.02 -18.65
C THR A 141 0.83 0.56 -18.51
N PHE A 142 1.39 0.00 -19.59
CA PHE A 142 1.98 -1.34 -19.56
C PHE A 142 3.06 -1.46 -18.47
N GLN A 143 3.91 -0.45 -18.32
CA GLN A 143 4.98 -0.41 -17.33
C GLN A 143 4.43 -0.47 -15.90
N GLU A 144 3.37 0.28 -15.59
CA GLU A 144 2.75 0.24 -14.27
C GLU A 144 2.11 -1.11 -13.97
N ARG A 145 1.44 -1.71 -14.95
CA ARG A 145 0.85 -3.06 -14.83
C ARG A 145 1.94 -4.11 -14.60
N ALA A 146 3.04 -4.06 -15.36
CA ALA A 146 4.17 -4.96 -15.20
C ALA A 146 4.79 -4.82 -13.80
N ALA A 147 4.97 -3.59 -13.32
CA ALA A 147 5.51 -3.37 -11.99
C ALA A 147 4.52 -3.76 -10.87
N CYS A 148 3.20 -3.69 -11.09
CA CYS A 148 2.21 -4.27 -10.16
C CYS A 148 2.37 -5.80 -10.08
N ALA A 149 2.49 -6.47 -11.24
CA ALA A 149 2.69 -7.91 -11.31
C ALA A 149 3.99 -8.34 -10.62
N TYR A 150 5.07 -7.58 -10.83
CA TYR A 150 6.36 -7.81 -10.17
C TYR A 150 6.25 -7.69 -8.64
N SER A 151 5.72 -6.58 -8.13
CA SER A 151 5.57 -6.37 -6.69
C SER A 151 4.64 -7.42 -6.05
N ARG A 152 3.58 -7.83 -6.74
CA ARG A 152 2.71 -8.94 -6.31
C ARG A 152 3.48 -10.25 -6.20
N GLY A 153 4.33 -10.58 -7.18
CA GLY A 153 5.17 -11.76 -7.14
C GLY A 153 6.14 -11.76 -5.96
N LEU A 154 6.73 -10.60 -5.63
CA LEU A 154 7.57 -10.46 -4.44
C LEU A 154 6.77 -10.63 -3.14
N ALA A 155 5.57 -10.05 -3.05
CA ALA A 155 4.71 -10.19 -1.89
C ALA A 155 4.35 -11.65 -1.61
N TYR A 156 4.00 -12.44 -2.63
CA TYR A 156 3.77 -13.87 -2.44
C TYR A 156 5.01 -14.60 -1.93
N LYS A 157 6.20 -14.32 -2.46
CA LYS A 157 7.45 -14.91 -1.95
C LYS A 157 7.74 -14.55 -0.49
N ILE A 158 7.37 -13.34 -0.05
CA ILE A 158 7.49 -12.93 1.35
C ILE A 158 6.50 -13.72 2.21
N LEU A 159 5.25 -13.90 1.76
CA LEU A 159 4.25 -14.68 2.47
C LEU A 159 4.63 -16.17 2.57
N ASP A 160 5.16 -16.76 1.49
CA ASP A 160 5.67 -18.14 1.48
C ASP A 160 6.84 -18.30 2.46
N TRP A 161 7.79 -17.34 2.44
CA TRP A 161 8.88 -17.29 3.41
C TRP A 161 8.35 -17.25 4.84
N PHE A 162 7.38 -16.37 5.13
CA PHE A 162 6.78 -16.28 6.45
C PHE A 162 6.12 -17.59 6.86
N ALA A 163 5.30 -18.19 5.98
CA ALA A 163 4.62 -19.45 6.25
C ALA A 163 5.59 -20.64 6.47
N SER A 164 6.79 -20.60 5.90
CA SER A 164 7.82 -21.62 6.15
C SER A 164 8.52 -21.51 7.51
N LEU A 165 8.37 -20.37 8.20
CA LEU A 165 9.03 -20.10 9.49
C LEU A 165 8.07 -20.09 10.68
N TYR A 166 6.79 -19.84 10.45
CA TYR A 166 5.79 -19.67 11.50
C TYR A 166 4.61 -20.60 11.32
N GLU A 167 4.11 -21.14 12.43
CA GLU A 167 2.90 -21.96 12.50
C GLU A 167 1.79 -21.19 13.23
N PHE A 168 0.57 -21.24 12.69
CA PHE A 168 -0.60 -20.70 13.36
C PHE A 168 -1.13 -21.71 14.38
N VAL A 169 -0.86 -21.45 15.65
CA VAL A 169 -1.40 -22.28 16.74
C VAL A 169 -2.74 -21.71 17.18
N PRO A 170 -3.84 -22.49 17.12
CA PRO A 170 -5.13 -22.03 17.63
C PRO A 170 -5.01 -21.71 19.12
N ARG A 171 -5.69 -20.64 19.55
CA ARG A 171 -5.74 -20.28 20.97
C ARG A 171 -6.56 -21.34 21.70
N ASN A 172 -5.89 -22.25 22.40
CA ASN A 172 -6.57 -23.15 23.33
C ASN A 172 -7.05 -22.32 24.53
N ASP A 173 -8.36 -22.11 24.65
CA ASP A 173 -8.99 -21.36 25.74
C ASP A 173 -8.81 -22.02 27.12
N GLU A 174 -8.17 -23.19 27.20
CA GLU A 174 -7.91 -23.92 28.45
C GLU A 174 -6.73 -23.38 29.27
N MET A 175 -5.85 -22.54 28.69
CA MET A 175 -4.72 -21.94 29.42
C MET A 175 -5.03 -20.56 30.03
N ALA A 176 -6.28 -20.09 29.99
CA ALA A 176 -6.72 -18.83 30.61
C ALA A 176 -7.29 -19.02 32.02
N ARG A 177 -7.09 -20.18 32.64
CA ARG A 177 -7.43 -20.46 34.04
C ARG A 177 -6.19 -20.95 34.76
N ASP A 178 -5.34 -20.02 35.19
CA ASP A 178 -4.49 -20.13 36.38
C ASP A 178 -4.07 -18.71 36.82
#